data_AF-A0A158HQX8-F1
#
_entry.id   AF-A0A158HQX8-F1
#
_cell.length_a   1.000
_cell.length_b   1.000
_cell.length_c   1.000
_cell.angle_alpha   90.00
_cell.angle_beta   90.00
_cell.angle_gamma   90.00
#
_symmetry.space_group_name_H-M   'P 1'
#
loop_
_entity.id
_entity.type
_entity.pdbx_description
1 polymer ?
#
loop_
_entity_poly.entity_id
_entity_poly.type
_entity_poly.pdbx_seq_one_letter_code
_entity_poly.pdbx_strand_id
1 'polypeptide(L)'
;MYEAWRGKALAAMLARVTLAWMAVVATGLLLAFTLHRMDAVSRLWFACSTLISGALIVVSKCLMHVALRVMRSRGFNQRTIAIVGAQGFARTLLAHLSRTPGQGFTPVCLLDTSGDEALHASGIGHARAGRLPVLNDFDEFVVKVRAEGINEVWLALPLSEEHTIFRFVHALRHDFVDLRLIPDTRSMSLFNHSMTAVAGLPSINLTTSPVNALQMWPKMLFDRCFATAALIALAPLLVAIAIAIKTTSKGPVLFTQRRKGADGRPFRIYKFRSMAMHAEHAGQITQAARNDPRVTKVGAFLRRTSLDELPQFLNVLFGDMSVVGPRPHAIEHDDLYKDLVYGYMFRYRIKPGITGWAQVNGYRGATTKVEKMESRVKFDLFYIHNWSFWFDIKIVAITIFKGFINRNAY
;
A
#
# COMPACT_ATOMS: atom_id res chain seq x y z
N MET A 1 -0.32 9.38 -16.38
CA MET A 1 -1.48 10.01 -15.69
C MET A 1 -1.50 9.73 -14.18
N TYR A 2 -1.18 8.51 -13.76
CA TYR A 2 -1.25 8.06 -12.37
C TYR A 2 0.07 8.31 -11.61
N GLU A 3 0.50 9.54 -11.42
CA GLU A 3 1.61 9.85 -10.50
C GLU A 3 1.10 10.75 -9.38
N ALA A 4 1.73 10.71 -8.21
CA ALA A 4 1.47 11.75 -7.22
C ALA A 4 1.97 13.08 -7.76
N TRP A 5 1.02 13.98 -7.99
CA TRP A 5 1.28 15.38 -8.34
C TRP A 5 1.49 16.26 -7.10
N ARG A 6 1.69 15.66 -5.91
CA ARG A 6 2.02 16.41 -4.69
C ARG A 6 3.38 17.07 -4.90
N GLY A 7 3.39 18.41 -4.98
CA GLY A 7 4.62 19.19 -5.22
C GLY A 7 5.09 19.26 -6.67
N LYS A 8 4.37 18.68 -7.64
CA LYS A 8 4.70 18.78 -9.08
C LYS A 8 3.97 19.96 -9.73
N ALA A 9 4.55 20.53 -10.79
CA ALA A 9 3.98 21.67 -11.50
C ALA A 9 2.65 21.32 -12.22
N LEU A 10 1.63 22.17 -12.03
CA LEU A 10 0.30 22.02 -12.64
C LEU A 10 0.37 21.95 -14.18
N ALA A 11 1.26 22.72 -14.79
CA ALA A 11 1.43 22.78 -16.24
C ALA A 11 1.79 21.41 -16.84
N ALA A 12 2.72 20.68 -16.22
CA ALA A 12 3.11 19.35 -16.68
C ALA A 12 1.98 18.32 -16.54
N MET A 13 1.09 18.50 -15.56
CA MET A 13 -0.10 17.64 -15.41
C MET A 13 -1.07 17.88 -16.55
N LEU A 14 -1.39 19.15 -16.80
CA LEU A 14 -2.31 19.54 -17.85
C LEU A 14 -1.81 19.09 -19.23
N ALA A 15 -0.53 19.30 -19.54
CA ALA A 15 0.09 18.86 -20.79
C ALA A 15 -0.02 17.34 -21.01
N ARG A 16 0.24 16.52 -19.97
CA ARG A 16 0.11 15.06 -20.08
C ARG A 16 -1.34 14.62 -20.28
N VAL A 17 -2.29 15.31 -19.65
CA VAL A 17 -3.72 15.00 -19.74
C VAL A 17 -4.27 15.38 -21.12
N THR A 18 -3.89 16.55 -21.64
CA THR A 18 -4.29 17.00 -22.97
C THR A 18 -3.68 16.12 -24.06
N LEU A 19 -2.41 15.73 -23.96
CA LEU A 19 -1.79 14.78 -24.90
C LEU A 19 -2.49 13.42 -24.91
N ALA A 20 -2.81 12.87 -23.72
CA ALA A 20 -3.54 11.61 -23.62
C ALA A 20 -4.94 11.71 -24.22
N TRP A 21 -5.64 12.83 -24.00
CA TRP A 21 -6.94 13.10 -24.62
C TRP A 21 -6.85 13.16 -26.15
N MET A 22 -5.87 13.90 -26.68
CA MET A 22 -5.64 13.99 -28.12
C MET A 22 -5.35 12.61 -28.76
N ALA A 23 -4.62 11.73 -28.07
CA ALA A 23 -4.37 10.38 -28.54
C ALA A 23 -5.64 9.52 -28.61
N VAL A 24 -6.56 9.67 -27.64
CA VAL A 24 -7.86 8.98 -27.65
C VAL A 24 -8.71 9.47 -28.82
N VAL A 25 -8.78 10.79 -29.02
CA VAL A 25 -9.51 11.41 -30.14
C VAL A 25 -8.95 10.93 -31.48
N ALA A 26 -7.62 10.94 -31.64
CA ALA A 26 -6.95 10.48 -32.86
C ALA A 26 -7.22 8.99 -33.15
N THR A 27 -7.19 8.15 -32.10
CA THR A 27 -7.48 6.71 -32.23
C THR A 27 -8.95 6.48 -32.60
N GLY A 28 -9.87 7.24 -31.99
CA GLY A 28 -11.29 7.21 -32.34
C GLY A 28 -11.55 7.61 -33.80
N LEU A 29 -10.86 8.66 -34.29
CA LEU A 29 -10.91 9.07 -35.69
C LEU A 29 -10.36 7.99 -36.63
N LEU A 30 -9.21 7.40 -36.29
CA LEU A 30 -8.63 6.31 -37.06
C LEU A 30 -9.58 5.11 -37.16
N LEU A 31 -10.26 4.76 -36.06
CA LEU A 31 -11.24 3.68 -36.02
C LEU A 31 -12.50 4.01 -36.85
N ALA A 32 -13.01 5.25 -36.75
CA ALA A 32 -14.15 5.69 -37.54
C ALA A 32 -13.84 5.69 -39.05
N PHE A 33 -12.59 6.03 -39.40
CA PHE A 33 -12.07 5.97 -40.77
C PHE A 33 -11.99 4.53 -41.27
N THR A 34 -11.36 3.62 -40.52
CA THR A 34 -11.22 2.21 -40.94
C THR A 34 -12.56 1.50 -41.06
N LEU A 35 -13.52 1.83 -40.20
CA LEU A 35 -14.89 1.29 -40.25
C LEU A 35 -15.77 1.93 -41.35
N HIS A 36 -15.27 2.89 -42.13
CA HIS A 36 -16.02 3.62 -43.15
C HIS A 36 -17.34 4.24 -42.61
N ARG A 37 -17.34 4.63 -41.33
CA ARG A 37 -18.50 5.22 -40.64
C ARG A 37 -18.39 6.74 -40.50
N MET A 38 -17.44 7.37 -41.19
CA MET A 38 -17.21 8.82 -41.06
C MET A 38 -18.41 9.67 -41.51
N ASP A 39 -19.18 9.20 -42.49
CA ASP A 39 -20.36 9.93 -42.98
C ASP A 39 -21.56 9.85 -42.02
N ALA A 40 -21.57 8.87 -41.11
CA ALA A 40 -22.61 8.71 -40.10
C ALA A 40 -22.43 9.65 -38.90
N VAL A 41 -21.24 10.27 -38.75
CA VAL A 41 -20.91 11.14 -37.61
C VAL A 41 -20.92 12.59 -38.07
N SER A 42 -21.83 13.39 -37.51
CA SER A 42 -21.85 14.83 -37.76
C SER A 42 -20.52 15.46 -37.32
N ARG A 43 -19.85 16.18 -38.24
CA ARG A 43 -18.59 16.90 -37.98
C ARG A 43 -18.73 17.90 -36.84
N LEU A 44 -19.89 18.58 -36.77
CA LEU A 44 -20.20 19.53 -35.70
C LEU A 44 -20.35 18.81 -34.35
N TRP A 45 -21.07 17.69 -34.32
CA TRP A 45 -21.20 16.89 -33.11
C TRP A 45 -19.85 16.38 -32.62
N PHE A 46 -18.98 15.92 -33.53
CA PHE A 46 -17.64 15.47 -33.19
C PHE A 46 -16.75 16.60 -32.63
N ALA A 47 -16.77 17.77 -33.27
CA ALA A 47 -16.01 18.94 -32.80
C ALA A 47 -16.50 19.42 -31.42
N CYS A 48 -17.81 19.57 -31.24
CA CYS A 48 -18.39 19.99 -29.97
C CYS A 48 -18.13 18.96 -28.86
N SER A 49 -18.35 17.67 -29.12
CA SER A 49 -18.11 16.62 -28.12
C SER A 49 -16.64 16.56 -27.72
N THR A 50 -15.71 16.72 -28.69
CA THR A 50 -14.27 16.73 -28.42
C THR A 50 -13.84 17.92 -27.56
N LEU A 51 -14.35 19.12 -27.86
CA LEU A 51 -14.04 20.33 -27.11
C LEU A 51 -14.64 20.28 -25.70
N ILE A 52 -15.91 19.90 -25.58
CA ILE A 52 -16.61 19.84 -24.29
C ILE A 52 -15.95 18.81 -23.38
N SER A 53 -15.68 17.60 -23.86
CA SER A 53 -15.03 16.55 -23.05
C SER A 53 -13.60 16.92 -22.67
N GLY A 54 -12.82 17.50 -23.59
CA GLY A 54 -11.48 18.02 -23.29
C GLY A 54 -11.50 19.10 -22.21
N ALA A 55 -12.40 20.09 -22.34
CA ALA A 55 -12.59 21.15 -21.35
C ALA A 55 -13.02 20.59 -19.99
N LEU A 56 -13.96 19.65 -19.96
CA LEU A 56 -14.49 19.05 -18.73
C LEU A 56 -13.40 18.24 -18.00
N ILE A 57 -12.53 17.53 -18.73
CA ILE A 57 -11.36 16.86 -18.15
C ILE A 57 -10.42 17.89 -17.52
N VAL A 58 -10.07 18.97 -18.22
CA VAL A 58 -9.17 20.02 -17.69
C VAL A 58 -9.76 20.68 -16.44
N VAL A 59 -11.03 21.10 -16.51
CA VAL A 59 -11.75 21.72 -15.38
C VAL A 59 -11.80 20.76 -14.19
N SER A 60 -12.13 19.49 -14.40
CA SER A 60 -12.17 18.50 -13.31
C SER A 60 -10.82 18.32 -12.62
N LYS A 61 -9.70 18.35 -13.38
CA LYS A 61 -8.34 18.25 -12.82
C LYS A 61 -7.94 19.52 -12.07
N CYS A 62 -8.25 20.70 -12.61
CA CYS A 62 -8.04 21.97 -11.92
C CYS A 62 -8.84 22.04 -10.62
N LEU A 63 -10.12 21.70 -10.65
CA LEU A 63 -11.00 21.68 -9.49
C LEU A 63 -10.48 20.71 -8.42
N MET A 64 -10.11 19.48 -8.80
CA MET A 64 -9.51 18.50 -7.89
C MET A 64 -8.21 19.02 -7.28
N HIS A 65 -7.35 19.67 -8.07
CA HIS A 65 -6.09 20.22 -7.58
C HIS A 65 -6.31 21.36 -6.56
N VAL A 66 -7.23 22.27 -6.86
CA VAL A 66 -7.62 23.36 -5.95
C VAL A 66 -8.29 22.81 -4.69
N ALA A 67 -9.27 21.91 -4.83
CA ALA A 67 -9.95 21.27 -3.71
C ALA A 67 -8.96 20.57 -2.76
N LEU A 68 -8.04 19.77 -3.30
CA LEU A 68 -7.00 19.12 -2.50
C LEU A 68 -6.04 20.12 -1.83
N ARG A 69 -5.71 21.23 -2.49
CA ARG A 69 -4.87 22.29 -1.90
C ARG A 69 -5.59 22.97 -0.74
N VAL A 70 -6.86 23.33 -0.92
CA VAL A 70 -7.70 23.98 0.10
C VAL A 70 -7.97 23.05 1.27
N MET A 71 -8.24 21.76 1.01
CA MET A 71 -8.40 20.75 2.07
C MET A 71 -7.11 20.62 2.91
N ARG A 72 -5.94 20.61 2.26
CA ARG A 72 -4.64 20.56 2.95
C ARG A 72 -4.34 21.80 3.76
N SER A 73 -4.65 22.99 3.24
CA SER A 73 -4.49 24.24 4.00
C SER A 73 -5.45 24.34 5.19
N ARG A 74 -6.56 23.59 5.18
CA ARG A 74 -7.50 23.45 6.30
C ARG A 74 -7.17 22.31 7.27
N GLY A 75 -6.01 21.66 7.12
CA GLY A 75 -5.56 20.61 8.04
C GLY A 75 -5.91 19.18 7.65
N PHE A 76 -6.70 18.97 6.58
CA PHE A 76 -7.05 17.62 6.13
C PHE A 76 -5.92 17.02 5.29
N ASN A 77 -5.63 15.72 5.49
CA ASN A 77 -4.57 14.99 4.77
C ASN A 77 -3.16 15.56 5.02
N GLN A 78 -2.91 16.04 6.24
CA GLN A 78 -1.56 16.35 6.71
C GLN A 78 -0.83 15.06 7.07
N ARG A 79 0.48 15.03 6.82
CA ARG A 79 1.37 13.97 7.30
C ARG A 79 2.26 14.54 8.38
N THR A 80 2.31 13.87 9.53
CA THR A 80 3.27 14.19 10.58
C THR A 80 4.66 13.73 10.14
N ILE A 81 5.65 14.59 10.29
CA ILE A 81 7.04 14.30 9.94
C ILE A 81 7.94 14.44 11.16
N ALA A 82 8.88 13.51 11.30
CA ALA A 82 10.03 13.65 12.19
C ALA A 82 11.28 13.88 11.34
N ILE A 83 12.12 14.82 11.75
CA ILE A 83 13.33 15.17 11.01
C ILE A 83 14.54 14.68 11.80
N VAL A 84 15.52 14.11 11.12
CA VAL A 84 16.81 13.70 11.69
C VAL A 84 17.90 14.40 10.92
N GLY A 85 18.78 15.15 11.58
CA GLY A 85 19.95 15.71 10.92
C GLY A 85 20.57 16.88 11.68
N ALA A 86 21.75 17.29 11.22
CA ALA A 86 22.50 18.37 11.85
C ALA A 86 21.70 19.68 11.88
N GLN A 87 21.88 20.48 12.95
CA GLN A 87 21.07 21.68 13.20
C GLN A 87 20.98 22.63 12.01
N GLY A 88 22.09 22.86 11.30
CA GLY A 88 22.13 23.80 10.17
C GLY A 88 21.25 23.37 8.99
N PHE A 89 21.31 22.09 8.62
CA PHE A 89 20.54 21.56 7.50
C PHE A 89 19.06 21.37 7.89
N ALA A 90 18.81 20.86 9.10
CA ALA A 90 17.47 20.73 9.64
C ALA A 90 16.72 22.07 9.75
N ARG A 91 17.38 23.15 10.18
CA ARG A 91 16.78 24.51 10.20
C ARG A 91 16.42 25.00 8.81
N THR A 92 17.27 24.76 7.82
CA THR A 92 17.02 25.12 6.41
C THR A 92 15.80 24.38 5.88
N LEU A 93 15.71 23.08 6.17
CA LEU A 93 14.57 22.23 5.83
C LEU A 93 13.26 22.73 6.48
N LEU A 94 13.30 23.06 7.77
CA LEU A 94 12.15 23.62 8.50
C LEU A 94 11.70 24.98 7.95
N ALA A 95 12.64 25.86 7.59
CA ALA A 95 12.33 27.14 6.96
C ALA A 95 11.65 26.95 5.59
N HIS A 96 12.09 25.97 4.80
CA HIS A 96 11.48 25.64 3.51
C HIS A 96 10.05 25.10 3.65
N LEU A 97 9.83 24.22 4.63
CA LEU A 97 8.51 23.68 4.94
C LEU A 97 7.54 24.76 5.43
N SER A 98 8.02 25.68 6.27
CA SER A 98 7.24 26.79 6.79
C SER A 98 6.78 27.75 5.68
N ARG A 99 7.58 27.91 4.61
CA ARG A 99 7.24 28.72 3.43
C ARG A 99 6.24 28.03 2.50
N THR A 100 6.04 26.71 2.62
CA THR A 100 5.18 25.94 1.71
C THR A 100 4.12 25.10 2.43
N PRO A 101 3.25 25.71 3.27
CA PRO A 101 2.27 24.99 4.10
C PRO A 101 1.23 24.20 3.28
N GLY A 102 0.97 24.61 2.03
CA GLY A 102 0.05 23.93 1.12
C GLY A 102 0.47 22.50 0.72
N GLN A 103 1.66 22.07 1.11
CA GLN A 103 2.14 20.71 0.89
C GLN A 103 1.65 19.71 1.94
N GLY A 104 1.15 20.16 3.10
CA GLY A 104 0.52 19.31 4.12
C GLY A 104 1.50 18.41 4.90
N PHE A 105 2.70 18.89 5.20
CA PHE A 105 3.65 18.22 6.10
C PHE A 105 3.78 19.03 7.38
N THR A 106 3.60 18.38 8.52
CA THR A 106 3.63 19.03 9.83
C THR A 106 4.79 18.44 10.63
N PRO A 107 5.89 19.18 10.85
CA PRO A 107 6.99 18.70 11.66
C PRO A 107 6.56 18.56 13.12
N VAL A 108 6.99 17.47 13.76
CA VAL A 108 6.60 17.09 15.13
C VAL A 108 7.79 17.07 16.06
N CYS A 109 8.91 16.47 15.64
CA CYS A 109 10.15 16.44 16.40
C CYS A 109 11.38 16.51 15.49
N LEU A 110 12.49 16.95 16.06
CA LEU A 110 13.80 16.98 15.44
C LEU A 110 14.77 16.13 16.27
N LEU A 111 15.53 15.25 15.64
CA LEU A 111 16.71 14.65 16.24
C LEU A 111 17.94 15.36 15.71
N ASP A 112 18.73 15.91 16.63
CA ASP A 112 20.02 16.49 16.32
C ASP A 112 21.10 15.41 16.32
N THR A 113 21.78 15.25 15.18
CA THR A 113 22.91 14.32 15.03
C THR A 113 24.25 15.02 15.11
N SER A 114 24.26 16.35 15.23
CA SER A 114 25.47 17.12 15.54
C SER A 114 25.84 16.78 16.98
N GLY A 115 26.86 15.94 17.18
CA GLY A 115 27.34 15.55 18.49
C GLY A 115 27.98 16.71 19.25
N ASP A 116 27.21 17.71 19.65
CA ASP A 116 27.64 18.65 20.68
C ASP A 116 27.47 17.97 22.04
N GLU A 117 28.51 17.25 22.44
CA GLU A 117 28.77 16.86 23.84
C GLU A 117 28.63 18.07 24.80
N ALA A 118 28.73 19.30 24.29
CA ALA A 118 28.51 20.54 25.02
C ALA A 118 27.10 20.72 25.60
N LEU A 119 26.05 20.10 25.03
CA LEU A 119 24.69 20.21 25.59
C LEU A 119 24.40 19.16 26.68
N HIS A 120 25.15 18.07 26.71
CA HIS A 120 25.02 17.03 27.75
C HIS A 120 25.54 17.51 29.12
N ALA A 121 26.36 18.57 29.16
CA ALA A 121 26.90 19.15 30.39
C ALA A 121 25.94 20.12 31.11
N SER A 122 24.88 20.58 30.44
CA SER A 122 23.87 21.47 31.03
C SER A 122 22.55 20.72 31.14
N GLY A 123 22.35 19.99 32.25
CA GLY A 123 21.19 19.13 32.53
C GLY A 123 19.83 19.82 32.67
N ILE A 124 19.43 20.68 31.72
CA ILE A 124 18.16 21.41 31.76
C ILE A 124 17.58 21.55 30.33
N GLY A 125 16.53 20.77 30.07
CA GLY A 125 15.48 21.08 29.09
C GLY A 125 15.77 20.70 27.64
N HIS A 126 14.86 19.95 27.03
CA HIS A 126 14.77 19.74 25.58
C HIS A 126 14.99 21.06 24.83
N ALA A 127 16.11 21.19 24.11
CA ALA A 127 16.34 22.33 23.24
C ALA A 127 15.16 22.47 22.27
N ARG A 128 14.75 23.70 21.95
CA ARG A 128 13.66 23.96 21.01
C ARG A 128 14.20 24.64 19.77
N ALA A 129 14.06 24.01 18.62
CA ALA A 129 14.21 24.66 17.33
C ALA A 129 12.87 25.36 17.00
N GLY A 130 12.69 26.56 17.52
CA GLY A 130 11.41 27.28 17.45
C GLY A 130 10.35 26.68 18.36
N ARG A 131 9.32 26.03 17.80
CA ARG A 131 8.24 25.33 18.55
C ARG A 131 8.43 23.82 18.64
N LEU A 132 9.48 23.27 18.03
CA LEU A 132 9.68 21.83 17.93
C LEU A 132 10.63 21.31 19.02
N PRO A 133 10.28 20.19 19.68
CA PRO A 133 11.18 19.50 20.59
C PRO A 133 12.37 18.92 19.82
N VAL A 134 13.58 19.28 20.26
CA VAL A 134 14.82 18.69 19.79
C VAL A 134 15.21 17.58 20.76
N LEU A 135 15.40 16.38 20.21
CA LEU A 135 15.92 15.22 20.90
C LEU A 135 17.38 15.05 20.49
N ASN A 136 18.18 14.52 21.42
CA ASN A 136 19.59 14.18 21.18
C ASN A 136 19.82 12.66 21.25
N ASP A 137 18.91 11.92 21.88
CA ASP A 137 18.98 10.48 21.99
C ASP A 137 18.18 9.76 20.89
N PHE A 138 18.78 8.72 20.34
CA PHE A 138 18.19 7.90 19.29
C PHE A 138 17.02 7.06 19.82
N ASP A 139 17.16 6.46 20.99
CA ASP A 139 16.14 5.54 21.53
C ASP A 139 14.90 6.33 21.98
N GLU A 140 15.09 7.49 22.62
CA GLU A 140 14.02 8.45 22.92
C GLU A 140 13.29 8.88 21.64
N PHE A 141 14.02 9.15 20.56
CA PHE A 141 13.42 9.51 19.27
C PHE A 141 12.57 8.38 18.68
N VAL A 142 13.05 7.14 18.67
CA VAL A 142 12.29 5.99 18.17
C VAL A 142 11.04 5.75 19.00
N VAL A 143 11.12 5.86 20.33
CA VAL A 143 9.96 5.76 21.23
C VAL A 143 8.94 6.84 20.93
N LYS A 144 9.38 8.08 20.71
CA LYS A 144 8.50 9.21 20.38
C LYS A 144 7.81 9.03 19.03
N VAL A 145 8.54 8.58 18.01
CA VAL A 145 7.99 8.27 16.68
C VAL A 145 6.86 7.25 16.79
N ARG A 146 7.04 6.21 17.62
CA ARG A 146 6.03 5.18 17.87
C ARG A 146 4.84 5.69 18.68
N ALA A 147 5.09 6.44 19.75
CA ALA A 147 4.06 6.95 20.66
C ALA A 147 3.14 7.97 20.00
N GLU A 148 3.69 8.88 19.19
CA GLU A 148 2.93 9.92 18.50
C GLU A 148 2.38 9.46 17.14
N GLY A 149 2.67 8.22 16.72
CA GLY A 149 2.19 7.66 15.46
C GLY A 149 2.65 8.45 14.22
N ILE A 150 3.93 8.86 14.21
CA ILE A 150 4.48 9.71 13.16
C ILE A 150 4.45 8.97 11.82
N ASN A 151 3.94 9.62 10.78
CA ASN A 151 3.75 8.97 9.48
C ASN A 151 5.05 8.81 8.69
N GLU A 152 5.96 9.79 8.78
CA GLU A 152 7.13 9.87 7.91
C GLU A 152 8.36 10.39 8.68
N VAL A 153 9.52 9.77 8.46
CA VAL A 153 10.81 10.17 9.04
C VAL A 153 11.72 10.63 7.91
N TRP A 154 12.19 11.87 7.99
CA TRP A 154 13.07 12.51 7.03
C TRP A 154 14.50 12.52 7.58
N LEU A 155 15.35 11.69 7.00
CA LEU A 155 16.78 11.66 7.26
C LEU A 155 17.43 12.76 6.43
N ALA A 156 17.64 13.91 7.05
CA ALA A 156 18.34 15.06 6.50
C ALA A 156 19.86 14.92 6.77
N LEU A 157 20.45 13.85 6.24
CA LEU A 157 21.83 13.43 6.52
C LEU A 157 22.65 13.36 5.22
N PRO A 158 23.96 13.64 5.26
CA PRO A 158 24.84 13.40 4.13
C PRO A 158 24.96 11.89 3.86
N LEU A 159 25.21 11.52 2.60
CA LEU A 159 25.38 10.11 2.19
C LEU A 159 26.57 9.43 2.88
N SER A 160 27.53 10.20 3.38
CA SER A 160 28.67 9.70 4.17
C SER A 160 28.26 9.10 5.52
N GLU A 161 27.10 9.46 6.07
CA GLU A 161 26.59 8.93 7.34
C GLU A 161 25.77 7.63 7.15
N GLU A 162 26.33 6.69 6.38
CA GLU A 162 25.68 5.41 6.08
C GLU A 162 25.28 4.64 7.34
N HIS A 163 26.15 4.61 8.35
CA HIS A 163 25.91 3.88 9.61
C HIS A 163 24.66 4.41 10.34
N THR A 164 24.51 5.74 10.42
CA THR A 164 23.33 6.39 11.02
C THR A 164 22.07 6.06 10.22
N ILE A 165 22.15 6.14 8.89
CA ILE A 165 21.03 5.82 7.99
C ILE A 165 20.59 4.36 8.18
N PHE A 166 21.54 3.42 8.16
CA PHE A 166 21.25 1.99 8.33
C PHE A 166 20.66 1.68 9.71
N ARG A 167 21.14 2.36 10.76
CA ARG A 167 20.58 2.25 12.12
C ARG A 167 19.09 2.62 12.15
N PHE A 168 18.69 3.71 11.47
CA PHE A 168 17.27 4.08 11.36
C PHE A 168 16.45 3.08 10.56
N VAL A 169 16.96 2.64 9.41
CA VAL A 169 16.28 1.64 8.57
C VAL A 169 16.06 0.35 9.35
N HIS A 170 17.06 -0.09 10.12
CA HIS A 170 16.98 -1.30 10.93
C HIS A 170 16.03 -1.14 12.12
N ALA A 171 16.11 -0.03 12.87
CA ALA A 171 15.28 0.18 14.06
C ALA A 171 13.79 0.33 13.74
N LEU A 172 13.46 0.93 12.59
CA LEU A 172 12.09 1.17 12.14
C LEU A 172 11.59 0.13 11.11
N ARG A 173 12.34 -0.97 10.87
CA ARG A 173 12.02 -1.98 9.84
C ARG A 173 10.67 -2.68 10.03
N HIS A 174 10.20 -2.75 11.28
CA HIS A 174 8.92 -3.36 11.64
C HIS A 174 7.82 -2.32 11.86
N ASP A 175 8.18 -1.04 11.86
CA ASP A 175 7.25 0.07 11.99
C ASP A 175 6.73 0.46 10.59
N PHE A 176 5.44 0.75 10.48
CA PHE A 176 4.82 1.15 9.21
C PHE A 176 5.02 2.64 8.90
N VAL A 177 6.21 3.14 9.18
CA VAL A 177 6.62 4.54 8.99
C VAL A 177 7.28 4.70 7.62
N ASP A 178 7.03 5.80 6.93
CA ASP A 178 7.70 6.12 5.68
C ASP A 178 9.11 6.70 5.98
N LEU A 179 10.20 6.02 5.60
CA LEU A 179 11.56 6.59 5.69
C LEU A 179 12.00 7.21 4.37
N ARG A 180 12.41 8.48 4.44
CA ARG A 180 12.90 9.27 3.31
C ARG A 180 14.26 9.89 3.65
N LEU A 181 15.24 9.72 2.77
CA LEU A 181 16.53 10.40 2.85
C LEU A 181 16.48 11.68 2.01
N ILE A 182 16.84 12.80 2.61
CA ILE A 182 17.00 14.10 1.98
C ILE A 182 18.49 14.43 2.10
N PRO A 183 19.32 14.09 1.09
CA PRO A 183 20.74 14.34 1.17
C PRO A 183 21.03 15.84 1.20
N ASP A 184 22.04 16.25 1.98
CA ASP A 184 22.57 17.60 1.91
C ASP A 184 23.32 17.79 0.58
N THR A 185 22.65 18.39 -0.40
CA THR A 185 23.20 18.59 -1.75
C THR A 185 24.13 19.80 -1.85
N ARG A 186 24.40 20.52 -0.75
CA ARG A 186 25.27 21.73 -0.77
C ARG A 186 26.70 21.43 -1.22
N SER A 187 27.15 20.18 -1.11
CA SER A 187 28.48 19.72 -1.50
C SER A 187 28.52 18.91 -2.82
N MET A 188 27.38 18.68 -3.49
CA MET A 188 27.32 17.83 -4.70
C MET A 188 26.54 18.50 -5.84
N SER A 189 27.27 19.07 -6.80
CA SER A 189 26.75 19.72 -8.02
C SER A 189 26.10 18.77 -9.05
N LEU A 190 25.91 17.48 -8.75
CA LEU A 190 25.83 16.42 -9.77
C LEU A 190 24.47 15.75 -10.00
N PHE A 191 23.39 16.08 -9.29
CA PHE A 191 22.13 15.34 -9.42
C PHE A 191 21.04 16.10 -10.16
N ASN A 192 21.18 16.21 -11.49
CA ASN A 192 20.17 16.78 -12.40
C ASN A 192 19.30 15.71 -13.10
N HIS A 193 19.41 14.44 -12.73
CA HIS A 193 18.60 13.37 -13.32
C HIS A 193 17.92 12.47 -12.27
N SER A 194 16.60 12.39 -12.39
CA SER A 194 15.69 11.41 -11.77
C SER A 194 15.67 11.25 -10.25
N MET A 195 15.78 12.33 -9.46
CA MET A 195 15.38 12.30 -8.05
C MET A 195 13.89 12.63 -7.88
N THR A 196 13.18 11.86 -7.04
CA THR A 196 11.82 12.21 -6.63
C THR A 196 11.85 13.44 -5.74
N ALA A 197 11.32 14.56 -6.23
CA ALA A 197 11.19 15.78 -5.44
C ALA A 197 10.02 15.65 -4.45
N VAL A 198 10.30 15.68 -3.16
CA VAL A 198 9.27 15.85 -2.11
C VAL A 198 9.48 17.21 -1.50
N ALA A 199 8.40 17.97 -1.42
CA ALA A 199 8.42 19.36 -0.99
C ALA A 199 9.26 20.32 -1.85
N GLY A 200 9.77 19.89 -3.01
CA GLY A 200 10.74 20.66 -3.80
C GLY A 200 12.21 20.29 -3.51
N LEU A 201 12.43 19.32 -2.62
CA LEU A 201 13.75 18.84 -2.23
C LEU A 201 14.08 17.50 -2.88
N PRO A 202 15.33 17.29 -3.32
CA PRO A 202 15.79 15.99 -3.81
C PRO A 202 15.67 14.98 -2.67
N SER A 203 15.02 13.85 -2.93
CA SER A 203 14.85 12.82 -1.90
C SER A 203 14.92 11.39 -2.45
N ILE A 204 15.44 10.49 -1.62
CA ILE A 204 15.57 9.05 -1.86
C ILE A 204 14.57 8.34 -0.94
N ASN A 205 13.68 7.53 -1.53
CA ASN A 205 12.75 6.70 -0.77
C ASN A 205 13.50 5.47 -0.23
N LEU A 206 13.64 5.35 1.08
CA LEU A 206 14.28 4.18 1.70
C LEU A 206 13.26 3.09 2.03
N THR A 207 12.16 3.48 2.66
CA THR A 207 11.10 2.57 3.10
C THR A 207 9.77 3.29 3.05
N THR A 208 9.31 3.65 1.85
CA THR A 208 8.02 4.33 1.67
C THR A 208 6.98 3.37 1.11
N SER A 209 5.72 3.54 1.49
CA SER A 209 4.63 2.85 0.78
C SER A 209 4.70 3.23 -0.72
N PRO A 210 4.89 2.24 -1.62
CA PRO A 210 5.26 2.52 -3.01
C PRO A 210 4.10 3.09 -3.83
N VAL A 211 2.87 3.01 -3.32
CA VAL A 211 1.68 3.39 -4.08
C VAL A 211 0.98 4.56 -3.40
N ASN A 212 0.96 5.70 -4.09
CA ASN A 212 0.26 6.87 -3.60
C ASN A 212 -1.26 6.60 -3.57
N ALA A 213 -1.96 7.14 -2.56
CA ALA A 213 -3.42 7.01 -2.45
C ALA A 213 -4.17 7.42 -3.74
N LEU A 214 -3.63 8.38 -4.51
CA LEU A 214 -4.20 8.80 -5.80
C LEU A 214 -3.96 7.76 -6.93
N GLN A 215 -2.84 7.06 -6.91
CA GLN A 215 -2.52 5.96 -7.85
C GLN A 215 -3.38 4.73 -7.61
N MET A 216 -3.88 4.55 -6.38
CA MET A 216 -4.69 3.39 -6.02
C MET A 216 -6.16 3.50 -6.42
N TRP A 217 -6.68 4.66 -6.83
CA TRP A 217 -8.12 4.78 -7.16
C TRP A 217 -8.62 3.80 -8.23
N PRO A 218 -7.92 3.60 -9.38
CA PRO A 218 -8.34 2.61 -10.36
C PRO A 218 -8.41 1.20 -9.77
N LYS A 219 -7.42 0.84 -8.94
CA LYS A 219 -7.39 -0.44 -8.23
C LYS A 219 -8.55 -0.57 -7.24
N MET A 220 -8.79 0.46 -6.44
CA MET A 220 -9.89 0.46 -5.45
C MET A 220 -11.26 0.34 -6.11
N LEU A 221 -11.47 1.02 -7.24
CA LEU A 221 -12.71 0.92 -8.02
C LEU A 221 -12.84 -0.47 -8.63
N PHE A 222 -11.78 -0.97 -9.25
CA PHE A 222 -11.74 -2.34 -9.79
C PHE A 222 -12.05 -3.37 -8.72
N ASP A 223 -11.39 -3.30 -7.56
CA ASP A 223 -11.58 -4.24 -6.46
C ASP A 223 -13.04 -4.29 -6.00
N ARG A 224 -13.68 -3.12 -5.82
CA ARG A 224 -15.09 -3.04 -5.40
C ARG A 224 -16.06 -3.53 -6.48
N CYS A 225 -15.87 -3.11 -7.72
CA CYS A 225 -16.72 -3.55 -8.83
C CYS A 225 -16.59 -5.06 -9.08
N PHE A 226 -15.37 -5.56 -9.08
CA PHE A 226 -15.09 -6.99 -9.27
C PHE A 226 -15.65 -7.82 -8.12
N ALA A 227 -15.43 -7.42 -6.87
CA ALA A 227 -15.99 -8.12 -5.72
C ALA A 227 -17.52 -8.14 -5.73
N THR A 228 -18.16 -7.01 -6.09
CA THR A 228 -19.62 -6.92 -6.20
C THR A 228 -20.15 -7.86 -7.29
N ALA A 229 -19.55 -7.82 -8.49
CA ALA A 229 -19.93 -8.70 -9.59
C ALA A 229 -19.73 -10.19 -9.22
N ALA A 230 -18.60 -10.53 -8.60
CA ALA A 230 -18.31 -11.89 -8.16
C ALA A 230 -19.31 -12.37 -7.09
N LEU A 231 -19.65 -11.53 -6.11
CA LEU A 231 -20.63 -11.88 -5.07
C LEU A 231 -22.02 -12.12 -5.66
N ILE A 232 -22.48 -11.30 -6.60
CA ILE A 232 -23.78 -11.48 -7.27
C ILE A 232 -23.77 -12.77 -8.11
N ALA A 233 -22.75 -12.95 -8.95
CA ALA A 233 -22.64 -14.12 -9.82
C ALA A 233 -22.52 -15.43 -9.04
N LEU A 234 -21.81 -15.42 -7.90
CA LEU A 234 -21.59 -16.59 -7.05
C LEU A 234 -22.65 -16.73 -5.95
N ALA A 235 -23.61 -15.82 -5.81
CA ALA A 235 -24.60 -15.84 -4.72
C ALA A 235 -25.35 -17.18 -4.61
N PRO A 236 -25.83 -17.81 -5.71
CA PRO A 236 -26.49 -19.12 -5.62
C PRO A 236 -25.57 -20.20 -5.05
N LEU A 237 -24.30 -20.20 -5.47
CA LEU A 237 -23.29 -21.14 -4.98
C LEU A 237 -22.95 -20.89 -3.50
N LEU A 238 -22.80 -19.63 -3.08
CA LEU A 238 -22.54 -19.27 -1.69
C LEU A 238 -23.66 -19.75 -0.77
N VAL A 239 -24.93 -19.60 -1.19
CA VAL A 239 -26.10 -20.10 -0.46
C VAL A 239 -26.10 -21.62 -0.40
N ALA A 240 -25.83 -22.32 -1.50
CA ALA A 240 -25.74 -23.77 -1.52
C ALA A 240 -24.65 -24.31 -0.58
N ILE A 241 -23.46 -23.69 -0.57
CA ILE A 241 -22.37 -24.01 0.35
C ILE A 241 -22.79 -23.75 1.80
N ALA A 242 -23.45 -22.62 2.06
CA ALA A 242 -23.92 -22.27 3.40
C ALA A 242 -24.89 -23.32 3.95
N ILE A 243 -25.85 -23.76 3.13
CA ILE A 243 -26.79 -24.84 3.47
C ILE A 243 -26.03 -26.13 3.75
N ALA A 244 -25.12 -26.54 2.87
CA ALA A 244 -24.33 -27.77 3.02
C ALA A 244 -23.50 -27.79 4.33
N ILE A 245 -22.90 -26.65 4.71
CA ILE A 245 -22.16 -26.53 5.96
C ILE A 245 -23.10 -26.65 7.16
N LYS A 246 -24.27 -26.01 7.10
CA LYS A 246 -25.24 -25.97 8.20
C LYS A 246 -25.90 -27.32 8.44
N THR A 247 -26.16 -28.10 7.39
CA THR A 247 -26.74 -29.45 7.49
C THR A 247 -25.70 -30.49 7.92
N THR A 248 -24.43 -30.32 7.53
CA THR A 248 -23.39 -31.33 7.81
C THR A 248 -22.65 -31.09 9.14
N SER A 249 -22.71 -29.89 9.72
CA SER A 249 -21.98 -29.57 10.96
C SER A 249 -22.67 -28.49 11.82
N LYS A 250 -22.68 -28.66 13.15
CA LYS A 250 -23.29 -27.70 14.10
C LYS A 250 -22.48 -26.39 14.20
N GLY A 251 -23.15 -25.25 14.36
CA GLY A 251 -22.55 -23.92 14.58
C GLY A 251 -22.69 -22.92 13.42
N PRO A 252 -21.85 -21.86 13.36
CA PRO A 252 -21.93 -20.81 12.35
C PRO A 252 -21.35 -21.25 10.98
N VAL A 253 -21.93 -20.74 9.90
CA VAL A 253 -21.48 -21.03 8.52
C VAL A 253 -20.13 -20.38 8.21
N LEU A 254 -19.93 -19.15 8.68
CA LEU A 254 -18.71 -18.40 8.48
C LEU A 254 -17.75 -18.58 9.67
N PHE A 255 -16.49 -18.79 9.34
CA PHE A 255 -15.35 -18.72 10.24
C PHE A 255 -14.67 -17.36 10.10
N THR A 256 -14.33 -16.73 11.23
CA THR A 256 -13.64 -15.44 11.26
C THR A 256 -12.37 -15.49 12.09
N GLN A 257 -11.29 -14.90 11.59
CA GLN A 257 -10.02 -14.79 12.32
C GLN A 257 -9.40 -13.41 12.15
N ARG A 258 -8.69 -12.92 13.17
CA ARG A 258 -7.93 -11.66 13.06
C ARG A 258 -6.69 -11.85 12.20
N ARG A 259 -6.42 -10.89 11.32
CA ARG A 259 -5.28 -10.85 10.39
C ARG A 259 -4.75 -9.42 10.32
N LYS A 260 -3.48 -9.24 9.94
CA LYS A 260 -2.91 -7.91 9.64
C LYS A 260 -3.25 -7.48 8.21
N GLY A 261 -3.79 -6.28 8.09
CA GLY A 261 -4.12 -5.60 6.84
C GLY A 261 -3.02 -4.63 6.40
N ALA A 262 -3.40 -3.64 5.59
CA ALA A 262 -2.48 -2.58 5.20
C ALA A 262 -1.98 -1.79 6.43
N ASP A 263 -0.69 -1.49 6.43
CA ASP A 263 0.07 -0.84 7.50
C ASP A 263 -0.19 -1.47 8.87
N GLY A 264 -0.33 -2.81 8.89
CA GLY A 264 -0.50 -3.61 10.11
C GLY A 264 -1.87 -3.55 10.76
N ARG A 265 -2.83 -2.79 10.20
CA ARG A 265 -4.16 -2.62 10.80
C ARG A 265 -4.89 -3.95 10.90
N PRO A 266 -5.34 -4.38 12.09
CA PRO A 266 -6.00 -5.67 12.23
C PRO A 266 -7.40 -5.64 11.60
N PHE A 267 -7.76 -6.70 10.88
CA PHE A 267 -9.11 -6.91 10.35
C PHE A 267 -9.55 -8.36 10.55
N ARG A 268 -10.85 -8.62 10.39
CA ARG A 268 -11.42 -9.98 10.48
C ARG A 268 -11.59 -10.57 9.09
N ILE A 269 -10.88 -11.64 8.78
CA ILE A 269 -11.04 -12.36 7.51
C ILE A 269 -12.28 -13.25 7.56
N TYR A 270 -13.09 -13.25 6.50
CA TYR A 270 -14.25 -14.14 6.35
C TYR A 270 -13.90 -15.37 5.52
N LYS A 271 -14.24 -16.56 6.01
CA LYS A 271 -14.15 -17.81 5.26
C LYS A 271 -15.36 -18.68 5.56
N PHE A 272 -15.67 -19.62 4.68
CA PHE A 272 -16.56 -20.70 5.07
C PHE A 272 -15.87 -21.62 6.05
N ARG A 273 -16.66 -22.14 6.99
CA ARG A 273 -16.17 -23.12 7.95
C ARG A 273 -15.90 -24.45 7.24
N SER A 274 -14.63 -24.86 7.23
CA SER A 274 -14.18 -26.15 6.70
C SER A 274 -13.77 -27.15 7.79
N MET A 275 -13.78 -26.74 9.06
CA MET A 275 -13.38 -27.57 10.21
C MET A 275 -14.44 -27.53 11.31
N ALA A 276 -14.53 -28.61 12.08
CA ALA A 276 -15.32 -28.67 13.30
C ALA A 276 -14.82 -27.64 14.31
N MET A 277 -15.75 -27.05 15.04
CA MET A 277 -15.44 -26.15 16.15
C MET A 277 -14.67 -26.94 17.20
N HIS A 278 -13.55 -26.39 17.64
CA HIS A 278 -12.73 -26.94 18.70
C HIS A 278 -12.31 -25.78 19.60
N ALA A 279 -12.10 -26.09 20.88
CA ALA A 279 -11.55 -25.12 21.81
C ALA A 279 -10.03 -25.06 21.61
N GLU A 280 -9.52 -23.93 21.14
CA GLU A 280 -8.09 -23.64 21.23
C GLU A 280 -7.80 -23.09 22.64
N HIS A 281 -6.72 -23.57 23.26
CA HIS A 281 -6.26 -22.99 24.53
C HIS A 281 -5.74 -21.56 24.27
N ALA A 282 -5.97 -20.66 25.23
CA ALA A 282 -5.63 -19.25 25.08
C ALA A 282 -4.15 -19.07 24.67
N GLY A 283 -3.93 -18.50 23.48
CA GLY A 283 -2.60 -18.19 22.96
C GLY A 283 -1.97 -19.24 22.03
N GLN A 284 -2.62 -20.37 21.74
CA GLN A 284 -2.11 -21.36 20.80
C GLN A 284 -3.04 -21.55 19.60
N ILE A 285 -2.61 -21.13 18.41
CA ILE A 285 -3.30 -21.44 17.16
C ILE A 285 -2.70 -22.72 16.57
N THR A 286 -3.50 -23.78 16.49
CA THR A 286 -3.04 -25.06 15.94
C THR A 286 -3.21 -25.06 14.44
N GLN A 287 -2.10 -24.95 13.69
CA GLN A 287 -2.13 -25.07 12.23
C GLN A 287 -2.79 -26.38 11.79
N ALA A 288 -3.62 -26.31 10.75
CA ALA A 288 -4.22 -27.51 10.18
C ALA A 288 -3.12 -28.38 9.55
N ALA A 289 -2.98 -29.61 10.07
CA ALA A 289 -2.06 -30.61 9.53
C ALA A 289 -2.67 -31.31 8.30
N ARG A 290 -1.84 -32.06 7.57
CA ARG A 290 -2.32 -32.95 6.51
C ARG A 290 -3.16 -34.07 7.16
N ASN A 291 -4.37 -34.31 6.67
CA ASN A 291 -5.35 -35.24 7.24
C ASN A 291 -5.82 -34.88 8.66
N ASP A 292 -6.02 -33.59 8.93
CA ASP A 292 -6.52 -33.13 10.22
C ASP A 292 -7.95 -33.65 10.49
N PRO A 293 -8.19 -34.36 11.62
CA PRO A 293 -9.47 -34.99 11.93
C PRO A 293 -10.60 -33.96 12.13
N ARG A 294 -10.25 -32.69 12.36
CA ARG A 294 -11.23 -31.60 12.48
C ARG A 294 -11.85 -31.23 11.14
N VAL A 295 -11.26 -31.59 9.99
CA VAL A 295 -11.77 -31.23 8.67
C VAL A 295 -13.01 -32.06 8.32
N THR A 296 -14.13 -31.41 8.01
CA THR A 296 -15.35 -32.11 7.60
C THR A 296 -15.26 -32.58 6.15
N LYS A 297 -16.08 -33.56 5.72
CA LYS A 297 -16.09 -34.02 4.32
C LYS A 297 -16.37 -32.87 3.33
N VAL A 298 -17.37 -32.04 3.64
CA VAL A 298 -17.68 -30.82 2.89
C VAL A 298 -16.50 -29.85 2.96
N GLY A 299 -15.90 -29.67 4.15
CA GLY A 299 -14.74 -28.82 4.36
C GLY A 299 -13.52 -29.22 3.54
N ALA A 300 -13.23 -30.51 3.40
CA ALA A 300 -12.16 -31.04 2.57
C ALA A 300 -12.38 -30.68 1.09
N PHE A 301 -13.62 -30.82 0.60
CA PHE A 301 -13.98 -30.40 -0.76
C PHE A 301 -13.78 -28.89 -0.95
N LEU A 302 -14.24 -28.07 0.00
CA LEU A 302 -14.11 -26.62 -0.05
C LEU A 302 -12.64 -26.18 -0.04
N ARG A 303 -11.77 -26.78 0.79
CA ARG A 303 -10.34 -26.46 0.87
C ARG A 303 -9.60 -26.84 -0.43
N ARG A 304 -9.90 -28.02 -0.99
CA ARG A 304 -9.28 -28.49 -2.24
C ARG A 304 -9.59 -27.59 -3.42
N THR A 305 -10.82 -27.06 -3.47
CA THR A 305 -11.31 -26.16 -4.52
C THR A 305 -11.10 -24.68 -4.20
N SER A 306 -10.59 -24.36 -3.01
CA SER A 306 -10.49 -23.00 -2.46
C SER A 306 -11.83 -22.24 -2.37
N LEU A 307 -12.96 -22.96 -2.43
CA LEU A 307 -14.29 -22.37 -2.31
C LEU A 307 -14.56 -21.83 -0.91
N ASP A 308 -13.81 -22.30 0.10
CA ASP A 308 -13.89 -21.78 1.47
C ASP A 308 -13.45 -20.32 1.59
N GLU A 309 -12.69 -19.80 0.63
CA GLU A 309 -12.17 -18.44 0.62
C GLU A 309 -13.09 -17.43 -0.06
N LEU A 310 -14.16 -17.86 -0.75
CA LEU A 310 -15.05 -16.95 -1.48
C LEU A 310 -15.69 -15.85 -0.60
N PRO A 311 -16.04 -16.08 0.68
CA PRO A 311 -16.54 -14.99 1.54
C PRO A 311 -15.56 -13.82 1.71
N GLN A 312 -14.27 -13.97 1.39
CA GLN A 312 -13.29 -12.88 1.41
C GLN A 312 -13.62 -11.76 0.42
N PHE A 313 -14.46 -11.99 -0.60
CA PHE A 313 -14.95 -10.90 -1.45
C PHE A 313 -15.75 -9.85 -0.63
N LEU A 314 -16.35 -10.23 0.50
CA LEU A 314 -16.93 -9.27 1.45
C LEU A 314 -15.86 -8.36 2.06
N ASN A 315 -14.69 -8.91 2.44
CA ASN A 315 -13.56 -8.11 2.94
C ASN A 315 -13.03 -7.13 1.88
N VAL A 316 -13.05 -7.52 0.61
CA VAL A 316 -12.69 -6.62 -0.49
C VAL A 316 -13.70 -5.49 -0.63
N LEU A 317 -15.00 -5.80 -0.54
CA LEU A 317 -16.06 -4.79 -0.60
C LEU A 317 -15.99 -3.79 0.57
N PHE A 318 -15.75 -4.26 1.79
CA PHE A 318 -15.53 -3.42 2.98
C PHE A 318 -14.21 -2.66 2.95
N GLY A 319 -13.28 -3.06 2.08
CA GLY A 319 -12.00 -2.38 1.84
C GLY A 319 -10.86 -2.84 2.75
N ASP A 320 -11.03 -3.92 3.50
CA ASP A 320 -9.96 -4.56 4.28
C ASP A 320 -8.93 -5.24 3.37
N MET A 321 -9.41 -5.83 2.28
CA MET A 321 -8.63 -6.58 1.31
C MET A 321 -8.74 -5.98 -0.09
N SER A 322 -7.89 -6.48 -0.99
CA SER A 322 -7.89 -6.25 -2.44
C SER A 322 -8.13 -7.58 -3.16
N VAL A 323 -8.56 -7.56 -4.42
CA VAL A 323 -8.67 -8.80 -5.21
C VAL A 323 -7.29 -9.41 -5.39
N VAL A 324 -6.30 -8.57 -5.73
CA VAL A 324 -4.90 -8.94 -5.94
C VAL A 324 -4.00 -8.25 -4.91
N GLY A 325 -3.16 -9.02 -4.24
CA GLY A 325 -2.20 -8.54 -3.25
C GLY A 325 -1.50 -9.68 -2.49
N PRO A 326 -0.54 -9.36 -1.61
CA PRO A 326 0.10 -10.35 -0.76
C PRO A 326 -0.92 -11.05 0.13
N ARG A 327 -0.82 -12.36 0.27
CA ARG A 327 -1.76 -13.11 1.12
C ARG A 327 -1.58 -12.72 2.59
N PRO A 328 -2.66 -12.49 3.36
CA PRO A 328 -2.54 -12.18 4.78
C PRO A 328 -2.18 -13.43 5.59
N HIS A 329 -1.20 -13.30 6.48
CA HIS A 329 -0.77 -14.38 7.37
C HIS A 329 -1.42 -14.26 8.75
N ALA A 330 -1.28 -15.30 9.57
CA ALA A 330 -1.84 -15.29 10.93
C ALA A 330 -0.93 -14.39 11.76
N ILE A 331 -1.47 -13.71 12.76
CA ILE A 331 -0.69 -12.76 13.55
C ILE A 331 0.52 -13.47 14.18
N GLU A 332 0.30 -14.70 14.64
CA GLU A 332 1.29 -15.58 15.23
C GLU A 332 2.41 -15.95 14.25
N HIS A 333 2.10 -16.09 12.95
CA HIS A 333 3.13 -16.33 11.94
C HIS A 333 3.97 -15.08 11.67
N ASP A 334 3.38 -13.90 11.79
CA ASP A 334 4.12 -12.67 11.58
C ASP A 334 5.21 -12.50 12.63
N ASP A 335 4.92 -12.84 13.89
CA ASP A 335 5.92 -12.76 14.95
C ASP A 335 7.04 -13.78 14.77
N LEU A 336 6.77 -14.94 14.17
CA LEU A 336 7.80 -15.93 13.85
C LEU A 336 8.74 -15.47 12.72
N TYR A 337 8.20 -14.87 11.65
CA TYR A 337 8.99 -14.61 10.43
C TYR A 337 9.52 -13.18 10.29
N LYS A 338 9.00 -12.20 11.04
CA LYS A 338 9.40 -10.78 10.92
C LYS A 338 10.91 -10.56 11.15
N ASP A 339 11.53 -11.39 11.97
CA ASP A 339 12.94 -11.31 12.32
C ASP A 339 13.82 -12.19 11.43
N LEU A 340 13.27 -13.32 10.97
CA LEU A 340 13.97 -14.32 10.16
C LEU A 340 14.05 -13.95 8.67
N VAL A 341 13.06 -13.24 8.13
CA VAL A 341 12.98 -12.96 6.69
C VAL A 341 13.08 -11.46 6.44
N TYR A 342 14.15 -11.05 5.74
CA TYR A 342 14.34 -9.66 5.34
C TYR A 342 13.18 -9.16 4.49
N GLY A 343 12.72 -7.94 4.77
CA GLY A 343 11.61 -7.32 4.04
C GLY A 343 10.23 -7.93 4.32
N TYR A 344 10.10 -8.88 5.27
CA TYR A 344 8.83 -9.56 5.53
C TYR A 344 7.70 -8.58 5.86
N MET A 345 7.96 -7.55 6.68
CA MET A 345 6.95 -6.55 7.05
C MET A 345 6.52 -5.64 5.88
N PHE A 346 7.34 -5.49 4.84
CA PHE A 346 6.98 -4.66 3.68
C PHE A 346 5.76 -5.20 2.93
N ARG A 347 5.44 -6.50 3.06
CA ARG A 347 4.22 -7.10 2.49
C ARG A 347 2.94 -6.40 2.96
N TYR A 348 2.97 -5.79 4.14
CA TYR A 348 1.83 -5.11 4.75
C TYR A 348 1.73 -3.64 4.32
N ARG A 349 2.66 -3.09 3.53
CA ARG A 349 2.55 -1.70 3.02
C ARG A 349 1.45 -1.51 1.97
N ILE A 350 0.84 -2.60 1.51
CA ILE A 350 -0.31 -2.59 0.61
C ILE A 350 -1.41 -3.51 1.16
N LYS A 351 -2.64 -3.35 0.66
CA LYS A 351 -3.75 -4.21 1.08
C LYS A 351 -3.47 -5.67 0.74
N PRO A 352 -3.75 -6.60 1.66
CA PRO A 352 -3.65 -8.01 1.36
C PRO A 352 -4.65 -8.45 0.28
N GLY A 353 -4.28 -9.49 -0.46
CA GLY A 353 -5.06 -10.02 -1.59
C GLY A 353 -5.78 -11.33 -1.29
N ILE A 354 -6.89 -11.57 -2.00
CA ILE A 354 -7.49 -12.91 -2.12
C ILE A 354 -6.52 -13.81 -2.92
N THR A 355 -6.06 -13.29 -4.06
CA THR A 355 -4.99 -13.87 -4.88
C THR A 355 -3.79 -12.93 -4.96
N GLY A 356 -2.67 -13.40 -5.47
CA GLY A 356 -1.41 -12.66 -5.48
C GLY A 356 -0.34 -13.34 -6.32
N TRP A 357 0.72 -12.60 -6.63
CA TRP A 357 1.80 -13.08 -7.49
C TRP A 357 2.49 -14.32 -6.92
N ALA A 358 2.74 -14.36 -5.61
CA ALA A 358 3.29 -15.55 -4.96
C ALA A 358 2.35 -16.77 -5.07
N GLN A 359 1.03 -16.57 -4.95
CA GLN A 359 0.04 -17.65 -5.03
C GLN A 359 0.00 -18.27 -6.43
N VAL A 360 -0.01 -17.46 -7.49
CA VAL A 360 -0.05 -17.97 -8.87
C VAL A 360 1.27 -18.62 -9.33
N ASN A 361 2.37 -18.35 -8.63
CA ASN A 361 3.68 -18.98 -8.83
C ASN A 361 3.93 -20.19 -7.91
N GLY A 362 2.88 -20.77 -7.31
CA GLY A 362 2.99 -22.03 -6.56
C GLY A 362 3.38 -21.89 -5.09
N TYR A 363 3.61 -20.68 -4.60
CA TYR A 363 3.86 -20.42 -3.18
C TYR A 363 2.55 -20.27 -2.39
N ARG A 364 1.55 -21.12 -2.65
CA ARG A 364 0.28 -21.23 -1.91
C ARG A 364 0.38 -22.34 -0.85
N GLY A 365 -0.20 -22.12 0.34
CA GLY A 365 -0.30 -23.14 1.41
C GLY A 365 0.65 -22.96 2.60
N ALA A 366 0.73 -23.97 3.46
CA ALA A 366 1.60 -23.96 4.63
C ALA A 366 3.08 -24.01 4.21
N THR A 367 3.89 -23.13 4.77
CA THR A 367 5.35 -23.08 4.57
C THR A 367 6.01 -23.63 5.82
N THR A 368 6.30 -24.93 5.83
CA THR A 368 7.00 -25.59 6.94
C THR A 368 8.50 -25.26 6.99
N LYS A 369 9.04 -24.67 5.91
CA LYS A 369 10.45 -24.32 5.74
C LYS A 369 10.61 -22.80 5.57
N VAL A 370 11.64 -22.23 6.20
CA VAL A 370 11.91 -20.78 6.16
C VAL A 370 12.24 -20.32 4.73
N GLU A 371 12.95 -21.13 3.96
CA GLU A 371 13.35 -20.80 2.57
C GLU A 371 12.14 -20.66 1.64
N LYS A 372 11.08 -21.45 1.88
CA LYS A 372 9.81 -21.31 1.15
C LYS A 372 9.10 -20.01 1.51
N MET A 373 9.18 -19.58 2.77
CA MET A 373 8.61 -18.31 3.21
C MET A 373 9.39 -17.13 2.62
N GLU A 374 10.72 -17.20 2.62
CA GLU A 374 11.59 -16.20 1.99
C GLU A 374 11.27 -16.05 0.50
N SER A 375 11.14 -17.18 -0.21
CA SER A 375 10.74 -17.18 -1.62
C SER A 375 9.36 -16.54 -1.81
N ARG A 376 8.37 -16.88 -0.98
CA ARG A 376 7.04 -16.22 -1.01
C ARG A 376 7.17 -14.70 -0.84
N VAL A 377 7.94 -14.25 0.14
CA VAL A 377 8.17 -12.82 0.38
C VAL A 377 8.83 -12.16 -0.83
N LYS A 378 9.82 -12.81 -1.48
CA LYS A 378 10.44 -12.29 -2.72
C LYS A 378 9.40 -12.03 -3.81
N PHE A 379 8.45 -12.96 -4.03
CA PHE A 379 7.36 -12.75 -4.99
C PHE A 379 6.38 -11.65 -4.56
N ASP A 380 6.06 -11.55 -3.27
CA ASP A 380 5.20 -10.48 -2.75
C ASP A 380 5.86 -9.10 -2.91
N LEU A 381 7.15 -8.97 -2.61
CA LEU A 381 7.94 -7.76 -2.83
C LEU A 381 8.05 -7.43 -4.32
N PHE A 382 8.28 -8.42 -5.19
CA PHE A 382 8.30 -8.20 -6.63
C PHE A 382 6.98 -7.60 -7.13
N TYR A 383 5.85 -8.12 -6.65
CA TYR A 383 4.54 -7.58 -6.97
C TYR A 383 4.38 -6.13 -6.52
N ILE A 384 4.80 -5.81 -5.29
CA ILE A 384 4.73 -4.47 -4.72
C ILE A 384 5.56 -3.46 -5.53
N HIS A 385 6.78 -3.83 -5.92
CA HIS A 385 7.69 -2.94 -6.67
C HIS A 385 7.27 -2.76 -8.13
N ASN A 386 6.72 -3.80 -8.75
CA ASN A 386 6.33 -3.81 -10.16
C ASN A 386 4.82 -3.66 -10.35
N TRP A 387 4.13 -3.10 -9.35
CA TRP A 387 2.68 -3.01 -9.38
C TRP A 387 2.24 -2.17 -10.58
N SER A 388 1.35 -2.75 -11.38
CA SER A 388 0.60 -2.06 -12.41
C SER A 388 -0.79 -2.65 -12.50
N PHE A 389 -1.75 -1.86 -13.00
CA PHE A 389 -3.11 -2.34 -13.20
C PHE A 389 -3.16 -3.58 -14.12
N TRP A 390 -2.37 -3.59 -15.19
CA TRP A 390 -2.27 -4.74 -16.08
C TRP A 390 -1.67 -5.98 -15.40
N PHE A 391 -0.77 -5.78 -14.45
CA PHE A 391 -0.24 -6.89 -13.68
C PHE A 391 -1.32 -7.52 -12.78
N ASP A 392 -2.21 -6.72 -12.20
CA ASP A 392 -3.38 -7.23 -11.47
C ASP A 392 -4.29 -8.06 -12.39
N ILE A 393 -4.63 -7.55 -13.58
CA ILE A 393 -5.44 -8.29 -14.56
C ILE A 393 -4.79 -9.61 -14.96
N LYS A 394 -3.47 -9.61 -15.20
CA LYS A 394 -2.70 -10.83 -15.47
C LYS A 394 -2.81 -11.83 -14.33
N ILE A 395 -2.66 -11.40 -13.08
CA ILE A 395 -2.77 -12.28 -11.91
C ILE A 395 -4.18 -12.86 -11.78
N VAL A 396 -5.22 -12.04 -11.98
CA VAL A 396 -6.62 -12.50 -11.96
C VAL A 396 -6.85 -13.56 -13.04
N ALA A 397 -6.41 -13.31 -14.29
CA ALA A 397 -6.54 -14.26 -15.38
C ALA A 397 -5.83 -15.59 -15.05
N ILE A 398 -4.57 -15.54 -14.61
CA ILE A 398 -3.84 -16.75 -14.20
C ILE A 398 -4.56 -17.46 -13.04
N THR A 399 -5.17 -16.72 -12.11
CA THR A 399 -5.92 -17.31 -10.99
C THR A 399 -7.17 -18.03 -11.47
N ILE A 400 -7.90 -17.50 -12.45
CA ILE A 400 -9.09 -18.18 -13.00
C ILE A 400 -8.70 -19.50 -13.67
N PHE A 401 -7.60 -19.54 -14.42
CA PHE A 401 -7.17 -20.76 -15.12
C PHE A 401 -6.42 -21.77 -14.23
N LYS A 402 -5.60 -21.31 -13.27
CA LYS A 402 -4.77 -22.18 -12.40
C LYS A 402 -5.35 -22.39 -11.00
N GLY A 403 -6.16 -21.47 -10.50
CA GLY A 403 -6.54 -21.39 -9.08
C GLY A 403 -7.50 -22.49 -8.60
N PHE A 404 -8.28 -23.09 -9.51
CA PHE A 404 -9.20 -24.18 -9.17
C PHE A 404 -8.51 -25.55 -8.99
N ILE A 405 -7.23 -25.68 -9.37
CA ILE A 405 -6.45 -26.92 -9.23
C ILE A 405 -5.35 -26.70 -8.20
N ASN A 406 -5.70 -26.87 -6.92
CA ASN A 406 -4.79 -26.59 -5.81
C ASN A 406 -4.00 -27.86 -5.42
N ARG A 407 -2.82 -28.06 -6.02
CA ARG A 407 -1.93 -29.21 -5.72
C ARG A 407 -1.38 -29.22 -4.28
N ASN A 408 -1.40 -28.08 -3.58
CA ASN A 408 -0.82 -27.90 -2.24
C ASN A 408 -1.85 -27.60 -1.14
N ALA A 409 -3.16 -27.67 -1.43
CA ALA A 409 -4.19 -27.60 -0.40
C ALA A 409 -4.42 -28.99 0.19
N TYR A 410 -4.20 -29.12 1.50
CA TYR A 410 -4.59 -30.26 2.31
C TYR A 410 -5.78 -29.89 3.19
#